data_AF-I1BJQ7-F1
#
_entry.id   AF-I1BJQ7-F1
#
_cell.length_a   1.000
_cell.length_b   1.000
_cell.length_c   1.000
_cell.angle_alpha   90.00
_cell.angle_beta   90.00
_cell.angle_gamma   90.00
#
_symmetry.space_group_name_H-M   'P 1'
#
loop_
_entity.id
_entity.type
_entity.pdbx_description
1 polymer ?
#
loop_
_entity_poly.entity_id
_entity_poly.type
_entity_poly.pdbx_seq_one_letter_code
_entity_poly.pdbx_strand_id
1 'polypeptide(L)'
;MTRTFVDFLALYGHFGGEDLSEEEEEGDEEEGMDEITPLIQRAQQHAVHGTATPAKAVFLLLKSFVGTGVMFLPKAFSNGGLFFSTALLSAIALISLYTFLLLVETRNKIPVSFGDIGGVLFGKHMRWAVLVAITFSQVGFVCAYMVFVAQNVQALIESVSQCEVRLSLSNLILAQIAIFVPLAMIRKIQKLSAFALVADVFILVGLIYLYYYDFFILSTQGVADVEWVINSSAFPMFIGTAVFTYEGVGLVIPITESMAEPEKFPKVLSGTMVFITSIFLSVGFVSYLAFGSHVQTVILLNMPGTTALNTVQGLYALAICLSIPLQLFPVIRIIENGLFTRSGKHNRMVKWQKNLFRLLSVLVCALMAIVGSSDLDKFVSLIGSLCCVPLCFFFPPLFHLKAIATHWRQKALDVIILLFGVLSMTFTTGITLALWSKGGEPAPVTRCPA
;
A
#
# COMPACT_ATOMS: atom_id res chain seq x y z
N MET A 1 8.65 -13.71 17.80
CA MET A 1 8.21 -12.49 17.08
C MET A 1 9.26 -12.02 16.10
N THR A 2 10.48 -11.66 16.51
CA THR A 2 11.57 -11.16 15.62
C THR A 2 11.79 -11.96 14.33
N ARG A 3 11.79 -13.29 14.37
CA ARG A 3 11.93 -14.14 13.16
C ARG A 3 10.83 -13.85 12.12
N THR A 4 9.57 -13.73 12.56
CA THR A 4 8.43 -13.38 11.69
C THR A 4 8.60 -12.03 11.00
N PHE A 5 9.25 -11.04 11.62
CA PHE A 5 9.48 -9.72 11.04
C PHE A 5 10.59 -9.72 10.00
N VAL A 6 11.67 -10.46 10.27
CA VAL A 6 12.73 -10.68 9.28
C VAL A 6 12.14 -11.37 8.05
N ASP A 7 11.30 -12.39 8.28
CA ASP A 7 10.61 -13.11 7.21
C ASP A 7 9.67 -12.18 6.42
N PHE A 8 8.91 -11.29 7.09
CA PHE A 8 8.07 -10.30 6.41
C PHE A 8 8.87 -9.37 5.51
N LEU A 9 10.02 -8.88 5.98
CA LEU A 9 10.88 -8.03 5.16
C LEU A 9 11.56 -8.79 4.02
N ALA A 10 11.83 -10.08 4.21
CA ALA A 10 12.29 -10.93 3.12
C ALA A 10 11.22 -11.07 2.01
N LEU A 11 9.92 -11.02 2.34
CA LEU A 11 8.85 -11.04 1.33
C LEU A 11 8.86 -9.80 0.42
N TYR A 12 9.33 -8.64 0.90
CA TYR A 12 9.54 -7.48 0.04
C TYR A 12 10.68 -7.70 -0.96
N GLY A 13 11.64 -8.55 -0.60
CA GLY A 13 12.65 -9.10 -1.52
C GLY A 13 12.05 -9.97 -2.62
N HIS A 14 10.83 -10.48 -2.44
CA HIS A 14 10.12 -11.30 -3.43
C HIS A 14 8.82 -10.64 -3.91
N PHE A 15 8.71 -9.30 -3.94
CA PHE A 15 7.44 -8.61 -4.18
C PHE A 15 6.81 -8.97 -5.54
N GLY A 16 5.52 -9.32 -5.54
CA GLY A 16 4.82 -9.83 -6.72
C GLY A 16 5.31 -11.21 -7.17
N GLY A 17 6.11 -11.91 -6.35
CA GLY A 17 6.84 -13.13 -6.72
C GLY A 17 8.06 -12.87 -7.60
N GLU A 18 8.44 -11.60 -7.84
CA GLU A 18 9.70 -11.26 -8.51
C GLU A 18 10.84 -11.34 -7.51
N ASP A 19 11.98 -11.91 -7.88
CA ASP A 19 13.18 -11.80 -7.06
C ASP A 19 13.80 -10.40 -7.22
N LEU A 20 13.66 -9.61 -6.16
CA LEU A 20 14.14 -8.24 -6.02
C LEU A 20 15.30 -8.16 -5.02
N SER A 21 15.84 -9.30 -4.57
CA SER A 21 17.06 -9.32 -3.77
C SER A 21 18.26 -8.89 -4.63
N GLU A 22 19.26 -8.26 -4.00
CA GLU A 22 20.45 -7.78 -4.73
C GLU A 22 21.46 -8.93 -4.83
N GLU A 23 21.83 -9.32 -6.05
CA GLU A 23 22.90 -10.31 -6.35
C GLU A 23 24.30 -9.96 -5.76
N GLU A 24 24.45 -8.84 -5.02
CA GLU A 24 25.72 -8.48 -4.39
C GLU A 24 26.18 -9.51 -3.34
N GLU A 25 25.29 -10.39 -2.86
CA GLU A 25 25.56 -11.38 -1.80
C GLU A 25 25.96 -12.79 -2.27
N GLU A 26 25.88 -13.16 -3.56
CA GLU A 26 26.30 -14.53 -3.93
C GLU A 26 27.81 -14.77 -3.73
N GLY A 27 28.62 -13.73 -3.52
CA GLY A 27 30.08 -13.89 -3.38
C GLY A 27 30.67 -13.98 -1.98
N ASP A 28 29.89 -13.78 -0.91
CA ASP A 28 30.40 -14.03 0.44
C ASP A 28 30.33 -15.53 0.81
N GLU A 29 29.58 -16.33 0.02
CA GLU A 29 29.58 -17.80 0.07
C GLU A 29 30.43 -18.45 -1.04
N GLU A 30 30.93 -17.67 -2.02
CA GLU A 30 31.75 -18.18 -3.15
C GLU A 30 33.18 -18.57 -2.76
N GLU A 31 33.69 -18.22 -1.58
CA GLU A 31 35.07 -18.56 -1.18
C GLU A 31 35.28 -20.07 -0.85
N GLY A 32 34.27 -20.93 -1.06
CA GLY A 32 34.38 -22.36 -0.75
C GLY A 32 33.71 -23.37 -1.69
N MET A 33 33.19 -22.97 -2.87
CA MET A 33 32.46 -23.90 -3.74
C MET A 33 33.16 -24.14 -5.09
N ASP A 34 33.50 -25.40 -5.35
CA ASP A 34 34.09 -25.87 -6.60
C ASP A 34 33.16 -25.69 -7.82
N GLU A 35 33.75 -25.35 -8.98
CA GLU A 35 33.12 -25.13 -10.29
C GLU A 35 32.31 -26.34 -10.84
N ILE A 36 32.31 -27.47 -10.13
CA ILE A 36 31.69 -28.73 -10.55
C ILE A 36 30.25 -28.89 -9.99
N THR A 37 29.79 -27.94 -9.17
CA THR A 37 28.46 -28.04 -8.57
C THR A 37 27.36 -27.85 -9.64
N PRO A 38 26.49 -28.85 -9.89
CA PRO A 38 25.50 -28.76 -10.96
C PRO A 38 24.47 -27.66 -10.65
N LEU A 39 24.23 -26.78 -11.62
CA LEU A 39 23.30 -25.64 -11.53
C LEU A 39 21.86 -26.05 -11.11
N ILE A 40 21.45 -27.28 -11.43
CA ILE A 40 20.15 -27.84 -11.05
C ILE A 40 20.04 -28.06 -9.54
N GLN A 41 21.14 -28.44 -8.88
CA GLN A 41 21.19 -28.64 -7.44
C GLN A 41 21.14 -27.28 -6.70
N ARG A 42 21.71 -26.23 -7.30
CA ARG A 42 21.59 -24.83 -6.85
C ARG A 42 20.13 -24.35 -6.93
N ALA A 43 19.43 -24.59 -8.04
CA ALA A 43 18.01 -24.26 -8.17
C ALA A 43 17.10 -25.03 -7.20
N GLN A 44 17.45 -26.28 -6.83
CA GLN A 44 16.73 -27.07 -5.84
C GLN A 44 17.05 -26.69 -4.39
N GLN A 45 18.27 -26.22 -4.08
CA GLN A 45 18.64 -25.73 -2.74
C GLN A 45 18.04 -24.36 -2.42
N HIS A 46 17.82 -23.51 -3.43
CA HIS A 46 17.12 -22.22 -3.30
C HIS A 46 15.60 -22.33 -3.39
N ALA A 47 15.03 -23.53 -3.55
CA ALA A 47 13.60 -23.75 -3.33
C ALA A 47 13.33 -23.60 -1.84
N VAL A 48 13.14 -22.35 -1.39
CA VAL A 48 12.79 -22.00 -0.01
C VAL A 48 11.59 -22.85 0.38
N HIS A 49 11.82 -23.90 1.18
CA HIS A 49 10.72 -24.64 1.77
C HIS A 49 9.97 -23.68 2.68
N GLY A 50 8.70 -23.43 2.37
CA GLY A 50 7.83 -22.62 3.19
C GLY A 50 7.82 -23.17 4.62
N THR A 51 8.18 -22.34 5.59
CA THR A 51 8.18 -22.71 7.01
C THR A 51 7.13 -21.93 7.81
N ALA A 52 6.35 -21.07 7.14
CA ALA A 52 5.36 -20.25 7.80
C ALA A 52 4.11 -21.06 8.17
N THR A 53 3.72 -20.94 9.43
CA THR A 53 2.45 -21.50 9.92
C THR A 53 1.27 -20.64 9.47
N PRO A 54 0.03 -21.18 9.46
CA PRO A 54 -1.17 -20.40 9.14
C PRO A 54 -1.32 -19.12 9.97
N ALA A 55 -1.03 -19.17 11.27
CA ALA A 55 -1.08 -17.99 12.14
C ALA A 55 -0.03 -16.93 11.75
N LYS A 56 1.16 -17.37 11.33
CA LYS A 56 2.19 -16.48 10.81
C LYS A 56 1.73 -15.84 9.50
N ALA A 57 1.11 -16.60 8.59
CA ALA A 57 0.54 -16.06 7.36
C ALA A 57 -0.58 -15.03 7.62
N VAL A 58 -1.47 -15.25 8.60
CA VAL A 58 -2.44 -14.23 9.04
C VAL A 58 -1.71 -12.95 9.43
N PHE A 59 -0.67 -13.03 10.27
CA PHE A 59 0.09 -11.85 10.69
C PHE A 59 0.74 -11.10 9.51
N LEU A 60 1.32 -11.84 8.55
CA LEU A 60 1.93 -11.26 7.36
C LEU A 60 0.89 -10.56 6.46
N LEU A 61 -0.30 -11.17 6.29
CA LEU A 61 -1.41 -10.58 5.54
C LEU A 61 -1.97 -9.35 6.25
N LEU A 62 -2.15 -9.39 7.58
CA LEU A 62 -2.57 -8.21 8.36
C LEU A 62 -1.61 -7.06 8.13
N LYS A 63 -0.30 -7.32 8.19
CA LYS A 63 0.71 -6.29 7.94
C LYS A 63 0.71 -5.79 6.49
N SER A 64 0.41 -6.66 5.53
CA SER A 64 0.31 -6.28 4.12
C SER A 64 -0.88 -5.36 3.84
N PHE A 65 -2.06 -5.64 4.42
CA PHE A 65 -3.29 -4.90 4.12
C PHE A 65 -3.54 -3.73 5.08
N VAL A 66 -3.21 -3.89 6.37
CA VAL A 66 -3.43 -2.86 7.40
C VAL A 66 -2.26 -1.86 7.36
N GLY A 67 -2.26 -1.02 6.32
CA GLY A 67 -1.35 0.12 6.16
C GLY A 67 -2.01 1.46 6.54
N THR A 68 -1.55 2.56 5.93
CA THR A 68 -2.15 3.88 6.16
C THR A 68 -3.54 4.04 5.55
N GLY A 69 -3.97 3.12 4.67
CA GLY A 69 -5.28 3.18 4.00
C GLY A 69 -6.44 3.35 4.99
N VAL A 70 -6.32 2.74 6.17
CA VAL A 70 -7.30 2.87 7.27
C VAL A 70 -7.53 4.33 7.69
N MET A 71 -6.50 5.19 7.66
CA MET A 71 -6.61 6.60 8.07
C MET A 71 -7.30 7.48 7.04
N PHE A 72 -7.37 7.03 5.78
CA PHE A 72 -8.08 7.72 4.71
C PHE A 72 -9.56 7.34 4.63
N LEU A 73 -9.96 6.22 5.26
CA LEU A 73 -11.34 5.74 5.24
C LEU A 73 -12.36 6.75 5.78
N PRO A 74 -12.13 7.47 6.91
CA PRO A 74 -13.13 8.42 7.41
C PRO A 74 -13.51 9.49 6.39
N LYS A 75 -12.52 10.11 5.73
CA LYS A 75 -12.76 11.06 4.63
C LYS A 75 -13.39 10.39 3.41
N ALA A 76 -13.01 9.15 3.11
CA ALA A 76 -13.65 8.39 2.03
C ALA A 76 -15.15 8.16 2.31
N PHE A 77 -15.52 7.83 3.55
CA PHE A 77 -16.92 7.69 3.96
C PHE A 77 -17.70 9.00 3.84
N SER A 78 -17.07 10.14 4.13
CA SER A 78 -17.67 11.45 3.87
C SER A 78 -17.88 11.72 2.37
N ASN A 79 -16.94 11.31 1.52
CA ASN A 79 -17.06 11.44 0.07
C ASN A 79 -18.12 10.49 -0.52
N GLY A 80 -18.38 9.33 0.10
CA GLY A 80 -19.34 8.33 -0.37
C GLY A 80 -20.77 8.45 0.19
N GLY A 81 -20.90 8.80 1.47
CA GLY A 81 -22.11 8.62 2.26
C GLY A 81 -22.08 7.31 3.06
N LEU A 82 -22.63 7.31 4.27
CA LEU A 82 -22.44 6.26 5.28
C LEU A 82 -22.87 4.87 4.78
N PHE A 83 -24.15 4.71 4.40
CA PHE A 83 -24.67 3.39 3.97
C PHE A 83 -24.07 2.92 2.65
N PHE A 84 -23.89 3.83 1.69
CA PHE A 84 -23.26 3.51 0.41
C PHE A 84 -21.82 3.03 0.63
N SER A 85 -21.01 3.77 1.42
CA SER A 85 -19.63 3.40 1.72
C SER A 85 -19.53 2.07 2.47
N THR A 86 -20.39 1.80 3.45
CA THR A 86 -20.42 0.50 4.16
C THR A 86 -20.72 -0.66 3.21
N ALA A 87 -21.76 -0.54 2.37
CA ALA A 87 -22.16 -1.58 1.43
C ALA A 87 -21.08 -1.79 0.35
N LEU A 88 -20.56 -0.72 -0.22
CA LEU A 88 -19.58 -0.77 -1.29
C LEU A 88 -18.20 -1.24 -0.79
N LEU A 89 -17.75 -0.85 0.41
CA LEU A 89 -16.50 -1.37 0.98
C LEU A 89 -16.58 -2.88 1.18
N SER A 90 -17.72 -3.37 1.67
CA SER A 90 -18.00 -4.79 1.83
C SER A 90 -18.01 -5.53 0.49
N ALA A 91 -18.62 -4.94 -0.54
CA ALA A 91 -18.63 -5.51 -1.89
C ALA A 91 -17.22 -5.56 -2.50
N ILE A 92 -16.44 -4.48 -2.37
CA ILE A 92 -15.04 -4.41 -2.82
C ILE A 92 -14.20 -5.44 -2.08
N ALA A 93 -14.38 -5.63 -0.77
CA ALA A 93 -13.68 -6.65 0.00
C ALA A 93 -13.95 -8.07 -0.52
N LEU A 94 -15.21 -8.39 -0.84
CA LEU A 94 -15.61 -9.68 -1.38
C LEU A 94 -15.02 -9.92 -2.77
N ILE A 95 -15.08 -8.91 -3.65
CA ILE A 95 -14.49 -8.98 -4.99
C ILE A 95 -12.98 -9.14 -4.89
N SER A 96 -12.30 -8.35 -4.06
CA SER A 96 -10.86 -8.45 -3.82
C SER A 96 -10.46 -9.84 -3.32
N LEU A 97 -11.16 -10.37 -2.30
CA LEU A 97 -10.93 -11.73 -1.80
C LEU A 97 -11.05 -12.76 -2.93
N TYR A 98 -12.12 -12.68 -3.73
CA TYR A 98 -12.32 -13.58 -4.86
C TYR A 98 -11.18 -13.47 -5.88
N THR A 99 -10.78 -12.26 -6.28
CA THR A 99 -9.69 -12.05 -7.25
C THR A 99 -8.32 -12.51 -6.74
N PHE A 100 -8.04 -12.37 -5.45
CA PHE A 100 -6.81 -12.90 -4.84
C PHE A 100 -6.80 -14.43 -4.85
N LEU A 101 -7.95 -15.07 -4.63
CA LEU A 101 -8.08 -16.53 -4.75
C LEU A 101 -7.88 -16.98 -6.22
N LEU A 102 -8.42 -16.26 -7.20
CA LEU A 102 -8.16 -16.53 -8.62
C LEU A 102 -6.67 -16.40 -8.98
N LEU A 103 -5.99 -15.42 -8.40
CA LEU A 103 -4.55 -15.23 -8.61
C LEU A 103 -3.75 -16.42 -8.06
N VAL A 104 -4.08 -16.88 -6.85
CA VAL A 104 -3.45 -18.05 -6.23
C VAL A 104 -3.73 -19.32 -7.04
N GLU A 105 -4.95 -19.52 -7.50
CA GLU A 105 -5.30 -20.67 -8.34
C GLU A 105 -4.50 -20.66 -9.66
N THR A 106 -4.40 -19.49 -10.29
CA THR A 106 -3.60 -19.30 -11.51
C THR A 106 -2.12 -19.59 -11.27
N ARG A 107 -1.59 -19.11 -10.13
CA ARG A 107 -0.21 -19.38 -9.70
C ARG A 107 0.02 -20.88 -9.42
N ASN A 108 -0.94 -21.59 -8.85
CA ASN A 108 -0.82 -23.04 -8.64
C ASN A 108 -0.69 -23.83 -9.94
N LYS A 109 -1.27 -23.31 -11.03
CA LYS A 109 -1.14 -23.90 -12.38
C LYS A 109 0.13 -23.45 -13.10
N ILE A 110 0.54 -22.19 -12.92
CA ILE A 110 1.70 -21.57 -13.55
C ILE A 110 2.59 -21.00 -12.45
N PRO A 111 3.55 -21.78 -11.91
CA PRO A 111 4.32 -21.40 -10.72
C PRO A 111 5.42 -20.37 -11.03
N VAL A 112 5.02 -19.20 -11.53
CA VAL A 112 5.88 -18.03 -11.86
C VAL A 112 5.33 -16.73 -11.24
N SER A 113 6.14 -15.67 -11.18
CA SER A 113 5.75 -14.40 -10.55
C SER A 113 4.45 -13.82 -11.13
N PHE A 114 3.81 -12.88 -10.44
CA PHE A 114 2.63 -12.20 -10.94
C PHE A 114 2.86 -11.55 -12.32
N GLY A 115 4.02 -10.92 -12.51
CA GLY A 115 4.43 -10.36 -13.80
C GLY A 115 4.65 -11.44 -14.87
N ASP A 116 5.31 -12.54 -14.50
CA ASP A 116 5.60 -13.65 -15.40
C ASP A 116 4.36 -14.44 -15.80
N ILE A 117 3.33 -14.54 -14.96
CA ILE A 117 2.05 -15.16 -15.32
C ILE A 117 1.50 -14.44 -16.55
N GLY A 118 1.51 -13.10 -16.54
CA GLY A 118 1.14 -12.28 -17.68
C GLY A 118 2.04 -12.52 -18.90
N GLY A 119 3.35 -12.65 -18.68
CA GLY A 119 4.35 -12.97 -19.70
C GLY A 119 4.12 -14.30 -20.41
N VAL A 120 3.83 -15.36 -19.66
CA VAL A 120 3.57 -16.71 -20.18
C VAL A 120 2.26 -16.76 -20.94
N LEU A 121 1.21 -16.11 -20.44
CA LEU A 121 -0.14 -16.18 -21.02
C LEU A 121 -0.36 -15.26 -22.22
N PHE A 122 0.24 -14.06 -22.21
CA PHE A 122 -0.04 -12.99 -23.18
C PHE A 122 1.22 -12.38 -23.80
N GLY A 123 2.41 -12.83 -23.40
CA GLY A 123 3.70 -12.35 -23.92
C GLY A 123 4.27 -11.16 -23.15
N LYS A 124 5.44 -10.69 -23.61
CA LYS A 124 6.26 -9.66 -22.92
C LYS A 124 5.52 -8.37 -22.58
N HIS A 125 4.57 -7.94 -23.42
CA HIS A 125 3.85 -6.68 -23.22
C HIS A 125 2.97 -6.73 -21.97
N MET A 126 2.36 -7.88 -21.68
CA MET A 126 1.54 -8.06 -20.48
C MET A 126 2.40 -8.14 -19.22
N ARG A 127 3.57 -8.81 -19.27
CA ARG A 127 4.55 -8.79 -18.17
C ARG A 127 4.91 -7.36 -17.79
N TRP A 128 5.28 -6.54 -18.78
CA TRP A 128 5.59 -5.13 -18.55
C TRP A 128 4.39 -4.33 -18.03
N ALA A 129 3.18 -4.58 -18.52
CA ALA A 129 1.97 -3.90 -18.02
C ALA A 129 1.75 -4.16 -16.52
N VAL A 130 1.91 -5.40 -16.05
CA VAL A 130 1.81 -5.74 -14.62
C VAL A 130 2.90 -5.05 -13.80
N LEU A 131 4.16 -5.14 -14.23
CA LEU A 131 5.29 -4.54 -13.51
C LEU A 131 5.18 -3.01 -13.44
N VAL A 132 4.74 -2.37 -14.52
CA VAL A 132 4.46 -0.93 -14.57
C VAL A 132 3.33 -0.58 -13.60
N ALA A 133 2.22 -1.33 -13.61
CA ALA A 133 1.10 -1.08 -12.68
C ALA A 133 1.53 -1.22 -11.21
N ILE A 134 2.31 -2.25 -10.86
CA ILE A 134 2.90 -2.43 -9.52
C ILE A 134 3.81 -1.24 -9.16
N THR A 135 4.67 -0.82 -10.08
CA THR A 135 5.60 0.29 -9.84
C THR A 135 4.84 1.60 -9.59
N PHE A 136 3.84 1.91 -10.42
CA PHE A 136 3.04 3.12 -10.29
C PHE A 136 2.16 3.13 -9.03
N SER A 137 1.60 1.99 -8.60
CA SER A 137 0.84 1.93 -7.34
C SER A 137 1.75 2.22 -6.15
N GLN A 138 2.94 1.60 -6.11
CA GLN A 138 3.90 1.76 -5.02
C GLN A 138 4.50 3.18 -4.96
N VAL A 139 4.80 3.80 -6.11
CA VAL A 139 5.16 5.24 -6.17
C VAL A 139 4.04 6.09 -5.59
N GLY A 140 2.78 5.80 -5.95
CA GLY A 140 1.62 6.50 -5.41
C GLY A 140 1.53 6.41 -3.89
N PHE A 141 1.75 5.22 -3.31
CA PHE A 141 1.74 5.01 -1.86
C PHE A 141 2.84 5.80 -1.16
N VAL A 142 4.06 5.74 -1.70
CA VAL A 142 5.17 6.54 -1.17
C VAL A 142 4.81 8.03 -1.18
N CYS A 143 4.23 8.54 -2.27
CA CYS A 143 3.82 9.94 -2.35
C CYS A 143 2.74 10.28 -1.30
N ALA A 144 1.70 9.45 -1.17
CA ALA A 144 0.64 9.65 -0.18
C ALA A 144 1.20 9.62 1.25
N TYR A 145 2.17 8.75 1.52
CA TYR A 145 2.86 8.65 2.81
C TYR A 145 3.69 9.91 3.09
N MET A 146 4.42 10.45 2.11
CA MET A 146 5.18 11.70 2.28
C MET A 146 4.27 12.88 2.63
N VAL A 147 3.10 13.01 1.97
CA VAL A 147 2.11 14.05 2.27
C VAL A 147 1.53 13.84 3.67
N PHE A 148 1.15 12.60 4.00
CA PHE A 148 0.63 12.26 5.32
C PHE A 148 1.62 12.63 6.44
N VAL A 149 2.90 12.25 6.29
CA VAL A 149 3.95 12.59 7.25
C VAL A 149 4.13 14.11 7.33
N ALA A 150 4.15 14.81 6.20
CA ALA A 150 4.29 16.27 6.18
C ALA A 150 3.14 16.96 6.94
N GLN A 151 1.89 16.55 6.70
CA GLN A 151 0.71 17.12 7.37
C GLN A 151 0.74 16.88 8.89
N ASN A 152 1.08 15.65 9.31
CA ASN A 152 1.16 15.36 10.75
C ASN A 152 2.33 16.09 11.43
N VAL A 153 3.49 16.21 10.77
CA VAL A 153 4.63 16.98 11.30
C VAL A 153 4.31 18.46 11.36
N GLN A 154 3.63 19.01 10.34
CA GLN A 154 3.22 20.41 10.31
C GLN A 154 2.34 20.74 11.53
N ALA A 155 1.26 19.97 11.73
CA ALA A 155 0.35 20.20 12.85
C ALA A 155 1.01 19.93 14.23
N LEU A 156 2.02 19.07 14.30
CA LEU A 156 2.84 18.90 15.51
C LEU A 156 3.68 20.15 15.79
N ILE A 157 4.39 20.67 14.77
CA ILE A 157 5.21 21.88 14.89
C ILE A 157 4.35 23.07 15.28
N GLU A 158 3.20 23.26 14.63
CA GLU A 158 2.25 24.33 14.94
C GLU A 158 1.77 24.26 16.40
N SER A 159 1.43 23.07 16.88
CA SER A 159 0.94 22.89 18.25
C SER A 159 2.03 23.05 19.31
N VAL A 160 3.25 22.57 19.05
CA VAL A 160 4.37 22.66 20.00
C VAL A 160 4.95 24.08 20.03
N SER A 161 5.06 24.73 18.88
CA SER A 161 5.58 26.10 18.76
C SER A 161 4.56 27.19 19.10
N GLN A 162 3.33 26.81 19.52
CA GLN A 162 2.23 27.76 19.74
C GLN A 162 2.04 28.71 18.54
N CYS A 163 2.14 28.16 17.33
CA CYS A 163 1.98 28.88 16.07
C CYS A 163 3.02 29.94 15.72
N GLU A 164 4.15 29.99 16.43
CA GLU A 164 5.28 30.87 16.09
C GLU A 164 6.01 30.42 14.81
N VAL A 165 6.08 29.10 14.59
CA VAL A 165 6.77 28.51 13.44
C VAL A 165 5.74 27.95 12.46
N ARG A 166 5.62 28.60 11.29
CA ARG A 166 4.77 28.13 10.18
C ARG A 166 5.65 27.68 9.02
N LEU A 167 5.73 26.38 8.81
CA LEU A 167 6.44 25.79 7.67
C LEU A 167 5.42 25.40 6.60
N SER A 168 5.73 25.71 5.34
CA SER A 168 4.91 25.23 4.23
C SER A 168 5.04 23.70 4.10
N LEU A 169 3.95 23.07 3.69
CA LEU A 169 3.92 21.62 3.50
C LEU A 169 4.96 21.16 2.47
N SER A 170 5.19 21.94 1.41
CA SER A 170 6.23 21.67 0.42
C SER A 170 7.64 21.65 1.04
N ASN A 171 7.94 22.58 1.96
CA ASN A 171 9.24 22.59 2.65
C ASN A 171 9.41 21.37 3.55
N LEU A 172 8.33 20.91 4.20
CA LEU A 172 8.36 19.70 5.01
C LEU A 172 8.53 18.43 4.16
N ILE A 173 7.92 18.35 2.97
CA ILE A 173 8.18 17.25 2.03
C ILE A 173 9.64 17.28 1.56
N LEU A 174 10.18 18.46 1.22
CA LEU A 174 11.59 18.59 0.82
C LEU A 174 12.55 18.21 1.97
N ALA A 175 12.23 18.59 3.21
CA ALA A 175 13.03 18.22 4.38
C ALA A 175 13.07 16.70 4.59
N GLN A 176 11.99 15.99 4.29
CA GLN A 176 11.95 14.53 4.37
C GLN A 176 12.93 13.83 3.40
N ILE A 177 13.32 14.47 2.28
CA ILE A 177 14.32 13.92 1.35
C ILE A 177 15.65 13.63 2.06
N ALA A 178 16.05 14.49 3.01
CA ALA A 178 17.28 14.30 3.79
C ALA A 178 17.25 13.01 4.62
N ILE A 179 16.06 12.54 5.00
CA ILE A 179 15.85 11.29 5.74
C ILE A 179 15.68 10.11 4.77
N PHE A 180 14.89 10.29 3.70
CA PHE A 180 14.54 9.21 2.79
C PHE A 180 15.64 8.83 1.83
N VAL A 181 16.51 9.75 1.40
CA VAL A 181 17.63 9.39 0.52
C VAL A 181 18.58 8.40 1.20
N PRO A 182 19.07 8.62 2.44
CA PRO A 182 19.85 7.61 3.15
C PRO A 182 19.12 6.27 3.32
N LEU A 183 17.82 6.30 3.63
CA LEU A 183 17.03 5.09 3.81
C LEU A 183 16.81 4.32 2.49
N ALA A 184 16.64 5.02 1.36
CA ALA A 184 16.53 4.44 0.03
C ALA A 184 17.87 3.82 -0.45
N MET A 185 19.00 4.25 0.10
CA MET A 185 20.30 3.61 -0.14
C MET A 185 20.48 2.29 0.61
N ILE A 186 19.58 1.93 1.54
CA ILE A 186 19.66 0.67 2.26
C ILE A 186 19.38 -0.48 1.29
N ARG A 187 20.39 -1.33 1.12
CA ARG A 187 20.36 -2.50 0.23
C ARG A 187 19.75 -3.73 0.90
N LYS A 188 20.07 -3.94 2.18
CA LYS A 188 19.59 -5.06 2.99
C LYS A 188 18.37 -4.63 3.80
N ILE A 189 17.18 -4.84 3.25
CA ILE A 189 15.91 -4.44 3.89
C ILE A 189 15.70 -5.12 5.25
N GLN A 190 16.25 -6.33 5.44
CA GLN A 190 16.16 -7.10 6.69
C GLN A 190 16.69 -6.32 7.91
N LYS A 191 17.65 -5.41 7.71
CA LYS A 191 18.18 -4.52 8.75
C LYS A 191 17.13 -3.55 9.30
N LEU A 192 16.03 -3.32 8.56
CA LEU A 192 14.91 -2.49 8.97
C LEU A 192 13.84 -3.24 9.78
N SER A 193 14.02 -4.54 10.05
CA SER A 193 12.99 -5.39 10.69
C SER A 193 12.58 -4.90 12.09
N ALA A 194 13.54 -4.42 12.89
CA ALA A 194 13.27 -3.83 14.19
C ALA A 194 12.47 -2.52 14.06
N PHE A 195 12.82 -1.65 13.11
CA PHE A 195 12.11 -0.40 12.86
C PHE A 195 10.69 -0.63 12.35
N ALA A 196 10.50 -1.61 11.47
CA ALA A 196 9.18 -2.00 10.96
C ALA A 196 8.27 -2.56 12.08
N LEU A 197 8.83 -3.25 13.09
CA LEU A 197 8.08 -3.71 14.25
C LEU A 197 7.64 -2.53 15.13
N VAL A 198 8.56 -1.62 15.42
CA VAL A 198 8.27 -0.42 16.21
C VAL A 198 7.21 0.45 15.52
N ALA A 199 7.28 0.58 14.19
CA ALA A 199 6.28 1.28 13.39
C ALA A 199 4.88 0.66 13.57
N ASP A 200 4.73 -0.66 13.51
CA ASP A 200 3.43 -1.33 13.70
C ASP A 200 2.85 -1.04 15.10
N VAL A 201 3.69 -1.01 16.14
CA VAL A 201 3.25 -0.68 17.50
C VAL A 201 2.74 0.75 17.57
N PHE A 202 3.43 1.70 16.93
CA PHE A 202 2.98 3.10 16.88
C PHE A 202 1.68 3.27 16.08
N ILE A 203 1.51 2.51 14.99
CA ILE A 203 0.25 2.49 14.24
C ILE A 203 -0.89 1.98 15.12
N LEU A 204 -0.66 0.90 15.86
CA LEU A 204 -1.66 0.34 16.78
C LEU A 204 -2.04 1.33 17.88
N VAL A 205 -1.07 2.01 18.49
CA VAL A 205 -1.32 3.07 19.50
C VAL A 205 -2.17 4.19 18.90
N GLY A 206 -1.87 4.62 17.67
CA GLY A 206 -2.66 5.64 16.98
C GLY A 206 -4.10 5.19 16.70
N LEU A 207 -4.32 3.95 16.28
CA LEU A 207 -5.67 3.40 16.07
C LEU A 207 -6.46 3.28 17.37
N ILE A 208 -5.84 2.86 18.47
CA ILE A 208 -6.49 2.79 19.79
C ILE A 208 -6.90 4.20 20.25
N TYR A 209 -6.00 5.18 20.09
CA TYR A 209 -6.30 6.57 20.45
C TYR A 209 -7.42 7.16 19.59
N LEU A 210 -7.44 6.84 18.29
CA LEU A 210 -8.52 7.21 17.37
C LEU A 210 -9.87 6.71 17.88
N TYR A 211 -10.00 5.41 18.16
CA TYR A 211 -11.25 4.86 18.70
C TYR A 211 -11.66 5.51 20.02
N TYR A 212 -10.72 5.69 20.94
CA TYR A 212 -11.00 6.36 22.21
C TYR A 212 -11.62 7.74 21.99
N TYR A 213 -11.04 8.52 21.09
CA TYR A 213 -11.50 9.88 20.82
C TYR A 213 -12.82 9.91 20.04
N ASP A 214 -13.02 9.02 19.07
CA ASP A 214 -14.27 8.91 18.32
C ASP A 214 -15.45 8.60 19.25
N PHE A 215 -15.29 7.62 20.16
CA PHE A 215 -16.33 7.31 21.14
C PHE A 215 -16.55 8.43 22.16
N PHE A 216 -15.49 9.15 22.53
CA PHE A 216 -15.60 10.31 23.42
C PHE A 216 -16.43 11.43 22.77
N ILE A 217 -16.15 11.77 21.51
CA ILE A 217 -16.92 12.77 20.76
C ILE A 217 -18.36 12.32 20.57
N LEU A 218 -18.58 11.07 20.15
CA LEU A 218 -19.92 10.54 19.94
C LEU A 218 -20.76 10.54 21.24
N SER A 219 -20.13 10.29 22.39
CA SER A 219 -20.77 10.31 23.71
C SER A 219 -21.09 11.73 24.20
N THR A 220 -20.23 12.70 23.89
CA THR A 220 -20.33 14.08 24.42
C THR A 220 -21.10 15.03 23.50
N GLN A 221 -20.96 14.88 22.19
CA GLN A 221 -21.52 15.77 21.16
C GLN A 221 -22.62 15.10 20.32
N GLY A 222 -22.76 13.77 20.40
CA GLY A 222 -23.71 13.01 19.58
C GLY A 222 -23.19 12.75 18.16
N VAL A 223 -24.11 12.32 17.29
CA VAL A 223 -23.81 12.05 15.87
C VAL A 223 -23.65 13.38 15.14
N ALA A 224 -22.53 13.56 14.45
CA ALA A 224 -22.26 14.74 13.62
C ALA A 224 -23.12 14.77 12.35
N ASP A 225 -23.01 15.85 11.57
CA ASP A 225 -23.71 15.99 10.30
C ASP A 225 -23.16 15.01 9.25
N VAL A 226 -23.90 13.93 9.02
CA VAL A 226 -23.52 12.82 8.13
C VAL A 226 -24.50 12.67 6.97
N GLU A 227 -23.95 12.43 5.78
CA GLU A 227 -24.69 12.00 4.61
C GLU A 227 -25.03 10.52 4.77
N TRP A 228 -26.26 10.23 5.16
CA TRP A 228 -26.68 8.87 5.49
C TRP A 228 -26.65 7.91 4.30
N VAL A 229 -27.07 8.37 3.12
CA VAL A 229 -27.30 7.49 1.95
C VAL A 229 -26.14 7.55 0.97
N ILE A 230 -26.08 8.58 0.12
CA ILE A 230 -25.07 8.72 -0.92
C ILE A 230 -24.76 10.19 -1.19
N ASN A 231 -23.47 10.52 -1.23
CA ASN A 231 -23.01 11.81 -1.68
C ASN A 231 -22.83 11.79 -3.21
N SER A 232 -23.85 12.28 -3.93
CA SER A 232 -23.91 12.18 -5.39
C SER A 232 -22.76 12.88 -6.13
N SER A 233 -22.08 13.84 -5.50
CA SER A 233 -20.99 14.59 -6.13
C SER A 233 -19.63 13.91 -6.04
N ALA A 234 -19.35 13.16 -4.97
CA ALA A 234 -18.02 12.64 -4.66
C ALA A 234 -17.97 11.12 -4.47
N PHE A 235 -19.11 10.40 -4.50
CA PHE A 235 -19.13 8.96 -4.27
C PHE A 235 -18.19 8.12 -5.13
N PRO A 236 -17.85 8.48 -6.39
CA PRO A 236 -16.93 7.69 -7.19
C PRO A 236 -15.52 7.73 -6.62
N MET A 237 -15.12 8.83 -5.98
CA MET A 237 -13.81 8.93 -5.33
C MET A 237 -13.62 7.86 -4.25
N PHE A 238 -14.71 7.46 -3.58
CA PHE A 238 -14.70 6.39 -2.59
C PHE A 238 -14.25 5.05 -3.19
N ILE A 239 -14.64 4.72 -4.42
CA ILE A 239 -14.24 3.46 -5.08
C ILE A 239 -12.71 3.35 -5.16
N GLY A 240 -12.05 4.43 -5.60
CA GLY A 240 -10.60 4.49 -5.68
C GLY A 240 -9.93 4.29 -4.33
N THR A 241 -10.37 5.04 -3.31
CA THR A 241 -9.82 4.93 -1.95
C THR A 241 -10.11 3.57 -1.31
N ALA A 242 -11.27 2.97 -1.57
CA ALA A 242 -11.61 1.63 -1.08
C ALA A 242 -10.69 0.56 -1.67
N VAL A 243 -10.44 0.60 -2.98
CA VAL A 243 -9.53 -0.35 -3.64
C VAL A 243 -8.07 -0.12 -3.21
N PHE A 244 -7.67 1.15 -3.02
CA PHE A 244 -6.38 1.51 -2.43
C PHE A 244 -6.20 0.84 -1.05
N THR A 245 -7.22 0.88 -0.20
CA THR A 245 -7.16 0.32 1.16
C THR A 245 -7.08 -1.20 1.19
N TYR A 246 -7.59 -1.88 0.16
CA TYR A 246 -7.45 -3.33 -0.02
C TYR A 246 -6.25 -3.71 -0.89
N GLU A 247 -5.30 -2.81 -1.13
CA GLU A 247 -4.07 -3.18 -1.80
C GLU A 247 -3.18 -4.03 -0.87
N GLY A 248 -2.46 -4.98 -1.48
CA GLY A 248 -1.72 -6.05 -0.82
C GLY A 248 -1.47 -7.24 -1.75
N VAL A 249 -2.01 -7.17 -2.98
CA VAL A 249 -1.89 -8.19 -4.02
C VAL A 249 -0.44 -8.59 -4.31
N GLY A 250 0.51 -7.65 -4.22
CA GLY A 250 1.92 -7.91 -4.42
C GLY A 250 2.54 -8.88 -3.40
N LEU A 251 1.97 -8.99 -2.20
CA LEU A 251 2.46 -9.90 -1.17
C LEU A 251 1.66 -11.21 -1.09
N VAL A 252 0.56 -11.36 -1.83
CA VAL A 252 -0.27 -12.58 -1.83
C VAL A 252 0.52 -13.81 -2.29
N ILE A 253 1.24 -13.72 -3.41
CA ILE A 253 2.05 -14.85 -3.94
C ILE A 253 3.20 -15.18 -2.97
N PRO A 254 4.05 -14.23 -2.56
CA PRO A 254 5.16 -14.52 -1.64
C PRO A 254 4.71 -15.09 -0.30
N ILE A 255 3.59 -14.59 0.26
CA ILE A 255 3.05 -15.13 1.51
C ILE A 255 2.60 -16.58 1.30
N THR A 256 1.94 -16.88 0.17
CA THR A 256 1.52 -18.26 -0.16
C THR A 256 2.72 -19.20 -0.27
N GLU A 257 3.80 -18.77 -0.93
CA GLU A 257 5.04 -19.57 -1.07
C GLU A 257 5.78 -19.76 0.25
N SER A 258 5.69 -18.79 1.16
CA SER A 258 6.33 -18.88 2.47
C SER A 258 5.64 -19.90 3.40
N MET A 259 4.42 -20.34 3.10
CA MET A 259 3.65 -21.26 3.94
C MET A 259 4.13 -22.71 3.83
N ALA A 260 4.19 -23.39 4.97
CA ALA A 260 4.47 -24.83 5.00
C ALA A 260 3.35 -25.67 4.35
N GLU A 261 2.12 -25.17 4.38
CA GLU A 261 0.91 -25.82 3.87
C GLU A 261 0.12 -24.82 2.99
N PRO A 262 0.56 -24.56 1.74
CA PRO A 262 -0.05 -23.57 0.85
C PRO A 262 -1.53 -23.84 0.56
N GLU A 263 -1.99 -25.09 0.64
CA GLU A 263 -3.38 -25.49 0.44
C GLU A 263 -4.34 -24.90 1.49
N LYS A 264 -3.81 -24.48 2.66
CA LYS A 264 -4.59 -23.79 3.70
C LYS A 264 -4.69 -22.29 3.45
N PHE A 265 -3.90 -21.72 2.53
CA PHE A 265 -3.86 -20.28 2.24
C PHE A 265 -5.25 -19.69 1.93
N PRO A 266 -6.13 -20.31 1.12
CA PRO A 266 -7.46 -19.76 0.85
C PRO A 266 -8.30 -19.50 2.11
N LYS A 267 -8.25 -20.41 3.09
CA LYS A 267 -8.97 -20.26 4.36
C LYS A 267 -8.34 -19.17 5.21
N VAL A 268 -7.01 -19.11 5.26
CA VAL A 268 -6.25 -18.08 5.98
C VAL A 268 -6.54 -16.69 5.41
N LEU A 269 -6.50 -16.54 4.09
CA LEU A 269 -6.81 -15.30 3.40
C LEU A 269 -8.26 -14.87 3.64
N SER A 270 -9.22 -15.79 3.52
CA SER A 270 -10.64 -15.49 3.75
C SER A 270 -10.90 -15.00 5.17
N GLY A 271 -10.36 -15.71 6.18
CA GLY A 271 -10.49 -15.29 7.58
C GLY A 271 -9.82 -13.93 7.86
N THR A 272 -8.66 -13.69 7.26
CA THR A 272 -7.96 -12.40 7.40
C THR A 272 -8.72 -11.27 6.73
N MET A 273 -9.26 -11.49 5.52
CA MET A 273 -10.07 -10.51 4.79
C MET A 273 -11.32 -10.10 5.56
N VAL A 274 -12.03 -11.05 6.20
CA VAL A 274 -13.17 -10.75 7.07
C VAL A 274 -12.75 -9.89 8.26
N PHE A 275 -11.64 -10.25 8.92
CA PHE A 275 -11.14 -9.52 10.07
C PHE A 275 -10.73 -8.07 9.73
N ILE A 276 -9.94 -7.87 8.67
CA ILE A 276 -9.52 -6.51 8.26
C ILE A 276 -10.72 -5.69 7.78
N THR A 277 -11.69 -6.31 7.10
CA THR A 277 -12.90 -5.61 6.64
C THR A 277 -13.73 -5.14 7.82
N SER A 278 -13.82 -5.93 8.88
CA SER A 278 -14.46 -5.51 10.12
C SER A 278 -13.80 -4.25 10.69
N ILE A 279 -12.46 -4.23 10.77
CA ILE A 279 -11.69 -3.07 11.24
C ILE A 279 -11.89 -1.85 10.34
N PHE A 280 -11.83 -2.02 9.02
CA PHE A 280 -11.98 -0.93 8.06
C PHE A 280 -13.38 -0.33 8.10
N LEU A 281 -14.41 -1.18 8.16
CA LEU A 281 -15.79 -0.74 8.33
C LEU A 281 -15.97 -0.01 9.66
N SER A 282 -15.45 -0.53 10.77
CA SER A 282 -15.64 0.10 12.08
C SER A 282 -14.91 1.44 12.18
N VAL A 283 -13.68 1.57 11.68
CA VAL A 283 -12.98 2.87 11.65
C VAL A 283 -13.73 3.86 10.75
N GLY A 284 -14.01 3.50 9.50
CA GLY A 284 -14.69 4.41 8.57
C GLY A 284 -16.06 4.86 9.06
N PHE A 285 -16.85 3.92 9.61
CA PHE A 285 -18.20 4.20 10.10
C PHE A 285 -18.19 5.05 11.38
N VAL A 286 -17.41 4.66 12.40
CA VAL A 286 -17.41 5.33 13.71
C VAL A 286 -16.76 6.72 13.61
N SER A 287 -15.62 6.85 12.92
CA SER A 287 -14.96 8.14 12.75
C SER A 287 -15.81 9.10 11.92
N TYR A 288 -16.54 8.63 10.90
CA TYR A 288 -17.43 9.49 10.13
C TYR A 288 -18.65 9.93 10.95
N LEU A 289 -19.23 9.07 11.79
CA LEU A 289 -20.28 9.47 12.74
C LEU A 289 -19.81 10.51 13.75
N ALA A 290 -18.55 10.45 14.18
CA ALA A 290 -17.99 11.39 15.15
C ALA A 290 -17.70 12.78 14.55
N PHE A 291 -17.19 12.87 13.32
CA PHE A 291 -16.72 14.13 12.73
C PHE A 291 -17.56 14.66 11.57
N GLY A 292 -18.41 13.85 10.97
CA GLY A 292 -19.33 14.26 9.91
C GLY A 292 -18.63 14.89 8.70
N SER A 293 -19.24 15.94 8.15
CA SER A 293 -18.73 16.72 7.01
C SER A 293 -17.38 17.42 7.25
N HIS A 294 -16.95 17.56 8.51
CA HIS A 294 -15.69 18.23 8.86
C HIS A 294 -14.47 17.29 8.87
N VAL A 295 -14.66 16.01 8.57
CA VAL A 295 -13.57 15.02 8.56
C VAL A 295 -12.45 15.45 7.59
N GLN A 296 -11.22 15.43 8.09
CA GLN A 296 -10.01 15.70 7.31
C GLN A 296 -9.47 14.41 6.72
N THR A 297 -8.73 14.50 5.62
CA THR A 297 -8.07 13.34 5.00
C THR A 297 -7.13 12.62 5.97
N VAL A 298 -6.50 13.37 6.87
CA VAL A 298 -5.77 12.83 8.01
C VAL A 298 -6.62 13.05 9.26
N ILE A 299 -7.29 11.99 9.72
CA ILE A 299 -8.26 12.06 10.82
C ILE A 299 -7.66 12.59 12.14
N LEU A 300 -6.36 12.40 12.37
CA LEU A 300 -5.65 12.93 13.55
C LEU A 300 -5.67 14.47 13.60
N LEU A 301 -5.86 15.15 12.46
CA LEU A 301 -5.96 16.60 12.39
C LEU A 301 -7.31 17.14 12.90
N ASN A 302 -8.35 16.31 12.94
CA ASN A 302 -9.65 16.69 13.51
C ASN A 302 -9.63 16.84 15.04
N MET A 303 -8.62 16.29 15.70
CA MET A 303 -8.53 16.26 17.15
C MET A 303 -7.78 17.50 17.69
N PRO A 304 -8.15 18.00 18.89
CA PRO A 304 -7.52 19.17 19.50
C PRO A 304 -6.08 18.87 19.93
N GLY A 305 -5.18 19.81 19.69
CA GLY A 305 -3.73 19.73 19.95
C GLY A 305 -3.34 19.63 21.42
N THR A 306 -3.76 18.56 22.10
CA THR A 306 -3.32 18.21 23.46
C THR A 306 -1.95 17.53 23.41
N THR A 307 -1.23 17.52 24.53
CA THR A 307 0.08 16.83 24.64
C THR A 307 -0.02 15.35 24.27
N ALA A 308 -1.11 14.68 24.63
CA ALA A 308 -1.35 13.28 24.28
C ALA A 308 -1.50 13.09 22.77
N LEU A 309 -2.35 13.88 22.12
CA LEU A 309 -2.52 13.84 20.66
C LEU A 309 -1.21 14.15 19.95
N ASN A 310 -0.48 15.19 20.36
CA ASN A 310 0.79 15.57 19.77
C ASN A 310 1.80 14.41 19.82
N THR A 311 1.83 13.69 20.94
CA THR A 311 2.66 12.48 21.08
C THR A 311 2.22 11.39 20.11
N VAL A 312 0.93 11.05 20.09
CA VAL A 312 0.39 10.01 19.19
C VAL A 312 0.63 10.35 17.72
N GLN A 313 0.41 11.61 17.35
CA GLN A 313 0.61 12.14 16.01
C GLN A 313 2.09 12.07 15.59
N GLY A 314 3.02 12.44 16.48
CA GLY A 314 4.45 12.30 16.24
C GLY A 314 4.89 10.83 16.09
N LEU A 315 4.40 9.94 16.96
CA LEU A 315 4.69 8.50 16.87
C LEU A 315 4.15 7.89 15.58
N TYR A 316 2.93 8.26 15.19
CA TYR A 316 2.32 7.75 13.96
C TYR A 316 3.02 8.30 12.72
N ALA A 317 3.36 9.59 12.69
CA ALA A 317 4.15 10.17 11.60
C ALA A 317 5.52 9.48 11.46
N LEU A 318 6.18 9.19 12.58
CA LEU A 318 7.43 8.41 12.59
C LEU A 318 7.21 6.98 12.07
N ALA A 319 6.11 6.33 12.43
CA ALA A 319 5.77 4.99 11.94
C ALA A 319 5.63 4.92 10.41
N ILE A 320 4.93 5.90 9.84
CA ILE A 320 4.74 5.99 8.38
C ILE A 320 6.04 6.36 7.69
N CYS A 321 6.83 7.27 8.28
CA CYS A 321 8.18 7.61 7.84
C CYS A 321 9.08 6.36 7.74
N LEU A 322 9.03 5.46 8.73
CA LEU A 322 9.78 4.19 8.73
C LEU A 322 9.21 3.15 7.76
N SER A 323 7.98 3.31 7.29
CA SER A 323 7.33 2.40 6.33
C SER A 323 7.59 2.78 4.87
N ILE A 324 7.92 4.04 4.59
CA ILE A 324 8.23 4.54 3.23
C ILE A 324 9.34 3.75 2.52
N PRO A 325 10.49 3.43 3.17
CA PRO A 325 11.55 2.66 2.52
C PRO A 325 11.08 1.27 2.06
N LEU A 326 10.12 0.68 2.78
CA LEU A 326 9.57 -0.63 2.43
C LEU A 326 8.76 -0.56 1.13
N GLN A 327 7.89 0.46 0.98
CA GLN A 327 7.11 0.65 -0.25
C GLN A 327 7.97 1.13 -1.43
N LEU A 328 9.06 1.85 -1.17
CA LEU A 328 9.98 2.31 -2.21
C LEU A 328 10.89 1.18 -2.72
N PHE A 329 11.11 0.12 -1.93
CA PHE A 329 12.01 -0.97 -2.31
C PHE A 329 11.58 -1.70 -3.59
N PRO A 330 10.32 -2.19 -3.74
CA PRO A 330 9.86 -2.80 -4.98
C PRO A 330 9.98 -1.88 -6.19
N VAL A 331 9.68 -0.58 -6.01
CA VAL A 331 9.77 0.44 -7.08
C VAL A 331 11.19 0.53 -7.61
N ILE A 332 12.16 0.73 -6.71
CA ILE A 332 13.57 0.87 -7.08
C ILE A 332 14.03 -0.39 -7.81
N ARG A 333 13.68 -1.57 -7.29
CA ARG A 333 14.17 -2.85 -7.82
C ARG A 333 13.58 -3.22 -9.16
N ILE A 334 12.28 -3.08 -9.34
CA ILE A 334 11.62 -3.38 -10.62
C ILE A 334 12.19 -2.47 -11.72
N ILE A 335 12.39 -1.18 -11.42
CA ILE A 335 12.96 -0.25 -12.40
C ILE A 335 14.46 -0.49 -12.60
N GLU A 336 15.24 -0.77 -11.54
CA GLU A 336 16.67 -1.09 -11.64
C GLU A 336 16.89 -2.32 -12.52
N ASN A 337 16.13 -3.40 -12.32
CA ASN A 337 16.22 -4.63 -13.11
C ASN A 337 15.78 -4.40 -14.57
N GLY A 338 14.89 -3.44 -14.80
CA GLY A 338 14.46 -3.04 -16.15
C GLY A 338 15.48 -2.17 -16.90
N LEU A 339 16.20 -1.28 -16.20
CA LEU A 339 17.12 -0.30 -16.80
C LEU A 339 18.57 -0.80 -16.83
N PHE A 340 19.01 -1.55 -15.81
CA PHE A 340 20.40 -1.96 -15.63
C PHE A 340 20.52 -3.48 -15.72
N THR A 341 21.10 -3.96 -16.82
CA THR A 341 21.33 -5.40 -17.05
C THR A 341 22.63 -5.93 -16.42
N ARG A 342 23.47 -5.06 -15.85
CA ARG A 342 24.78 -5.44 -15.28
C ARG A 342 24.83 -5.21 -13.77
N SER A 343 25.46 -6.17 -13.06
CA SER A 343 25.71 -6.04 -11.63
C SER A 343 26.67 -4.88 -11.32
N GLY A 344 26.36 -4.13 -10.26
CA GLY A 344 27.16 -3.00 -9.78
C GLY A 344 28.40 -3.41 -8.98
N LYS A 345 28.57 -4.72 -8.71
CA LYS A 345 29.63 -5.28 -7.86
C LYS A 345 31.03 -4.97 -8.38
N HIS A 346 31.25 -5.12 -9.69
CA HIS A 346 32.59 -4.98 -10.29
C HIS A 346 32.81 -3.63 -10.99
N ASN A 347 31.75 -2.87 -11.29
CA ASN A 347 31.85 -1.61 -12.03
C ASN A 347 31.39 -0.42 -11.17
N ARG A 348 32.34 0.40 -10.74
CA ARG A 348 32.07 1.62 -9.95
C ARG A 348 31.10 2.57 -10.67
N MET A 349 31.16 2.66 -12.00
CA MET A 349 30.28 3.53 -12.78
C MET A 349 28.82 3.05 -12.67
N VAL A 350 28.56 1.76 -12.81
CA VAL A 350 27.23 1.16 -12.64
C VAL A 350 26.73 1.34 -11.20
N LYS A 351 27.61 1.19 -10.20
CA LYS A 351 27.26 1.43 -8.79
C LYS A 351 26.81 2.87 -8.54
N TRP A 352 27.52 3.85 -9.09
CA TRP A 352 27.14 5.27 -8.97
C TRP A 352 25.88 5.60 -9.77
N GLN A 353 25.67 4.98 -10.93
CA GLN A 353 24.42 5.12 -11.68
C GLN A 353 23.21 4.60 -10.90
N LYS A 354 23.33 3.42 -10.25
CA LYS A 354 22.27 2.88 -9.38
C LYS A 354 21.98 3.80 -8.18
N ASN A 355 23.02 4.30 -7.52
CA ASN A 355 22.84 5.27 -6.42
C ASN A 355 22.18 6.57 -6.89
N LEU A 356 22.58 7.11 -8.05
CA LEU A 356 21.96 8.29 -8.64
C LEU A 356 20.50 8.03 -9.01
N PHE A 357 20.19 6.86 -9.58
CA PHE A 357 18.84 6.45 -9.91
C PHE A 357 17.94 6.40 -8.66
N ARG A 358 18.41 5.83 -7.56
CA ARG A 358 17.68 5.80 -6.28
C ARG A 358 17.47 7.19 -5.68
N LEU A 359 18.45 8.09 -5.82
CA LEU A 359 18.27 9.47 -5.41
C LEU A 359 17.18 10.15 -6.25
N LEU A 360 17.23 9.98 -7.58
CA LEU A 360 16.23 10.52 -8.50
C LEU A 360 14.82 9.97 -8.23
N SER A 361 14.69 8.68 -7.88
CA SER A 361 13.38 8.10 -7.57
C SER A 361 12.74 8.74 -6.34
N VAL A 362 13.51 9.00 -5.28
CA VAL A 362 13.03 9.75 -4.10
C VAL A 362 12.65 11.18 -4.47
N LEU A 363 13.45 11.87 -5.29
CA LEU A 363 13.14 13.23 -5.75
C LEU A 363 11.85 13.29 -6.58
N VAL A 364 11.65 12.34 -7.50
CA VAL A 364 10.42 12.25 -8.30
C VAL A 364 9.21 12.02 -7.38
N CYS A 365 9.31 11.12 -6.40
CA CYS A 365 8.25 10.90 -5.42
C CYS A 365 7.94 12.18 -4.62
N ALA A 366 8.98 12.91 -4.17
CA ALA A 366 8.79 14.16 -3.44
C ALA A 366 8.12 15.25 -4.29
N LEU A 367 8.50 15.40 -5.55
CA LEU A 367 7.85 16.33 -6.48
C LEU A 367 6.38 15.96 -6.72
N MET A 368 6.10 14.68 -6.96
CA MET A 368 4.72 14.19 -7.11
C MET A 368 3.90 14.41 -5.83
N ALA A 369 4.49 14.17 -4.65
CA ALA A 369 3.85 14.43 -3.36
C ALA A 369 3.53 15.93 -3.17
N ILE A 370 4.42 16.84 -3.58
CA ILE A 370 4.17 18.28 -3.53
C ILE A 370 2.96 18.63 -4.40
N VAL A 371 2.89 18.10 -5.63
CA VAL A 371 1.76 18.34 -6.54
C VAL A 371 0.45 17.76 -5.98
N GLY A 372 0.49 16.57 -5.37
CA GLY A 372 -0.69 15.92 -4.79
C GLY A 372 -1.07 16.40 -3.38
N SER A 373 -0.29 17.31 -2.78
CA SER A 373 -0.44 17.64 -1.35
C SER A 373 -1.66 18.49 -1.01
N SER A 374 -2.19 19.25 -1.97
CA SER A 374 -3.36 20.10 -1.77
C SER A 374 -4.64 19.28 -1.56
N ASP A 375 -4.74 18.15 -2.24
CA ASP A 375 -5.95 17.32 -2.29
C ASP A 375 -5.58 15.84 -2.13
N LEU A 376 -5.11 15.49 -0.92
CA LEU A 376 -4.61 14.14 -0.64
C LEU A 376 -5.67 13.05 -0.89
N ASP A 377 -6.94 13.32 -0.65
CA ASP A 377 -8.02 12.35 -0.88
C ASP A 377 -8.27 12.11 -2.38
N LYS A 378 -8.25 13.18 -3.20
CA LYS A 378 -8.27 13.07 -4.68
C LYS A 378 -7.05 12.32 -5.19
N PHE A 379 -5.87 12.60 -4.64
CA PHE A 379 -4.64 11.91 -5.01
C PHE A 379 -4.68 10.41 -4.68
N VAL A 380 -5.10 10.04 -3.46
CA VAL A 380 -5.28 8.64 -3.04
C VAL A 380 -6.31 7.92 -3.91
N SER A 381 -7.44 8.57 -4.19
CA SER A 381 -8.48 8.01 -5.07
C SER A 381 -7.98 7.79 -6.51
N LEU A 382 -7.16 8.71 -7.03
CA LEU A 382 -6.55 8.60 -8.35
C LEU A 382 -5.59 7.40 -8.42
N ILE A 383 -4.72 7.22 -7.43
CA ILE A 383 -3.80 6.06 -7.36
C ILE A 383 -4.58 4.76 -7.28
N GLY A 384 -5.60 4.71 -6.42
CA GLY A 384 -6.44 3.53 -6.26
C GLY A 384 -7.16 3.15 -7.54
N SER A 385 -7.73 4.12 -8.25
CA SER A 385 -8.45 3.88 -9.51
C SER A 385 -7.53 3.56 -10.69
N LEU A 386 -6.42 4.26 -10.87
CA LEU A 386 -5.54 4.08 -12.02
C LEU A 386 -4.59 2.89 -11.88
N CYS A 387 -4.09 2.62 -10.67
CA CYS A 387 -3.02 1.64 -10.45
C CYS A 387 -3.54 0.38 -9.74
N CYS A 388 -4.31 0.55 -8.65
CA CYS A 388 -4.75 -0.60 -7.83
C CYS A 388 -5.92 -1.37 -8.46
N VAL A 389 -6.87 -0.70 -9.11
CA VAL A 389 -8.00 -1.37 -9.79
C VAL A 389 -7.52 -2.35 -10.87
N PRO A 390 -6.58 -2.02 -11.78
CA PRO A 390 -6.05 -3.01 -12.71
C PRO A 390 -5.38 -4.21 -12.02
N LEU A 391 -4.62 -3.96 -10.95
CA LEU A 391 -3.91 -5.00 -10.22
C LEU A 391 -4.85 -5.99 -9.52
N CYS A 392 -5.98 -5.52 -9.00
CA CYS A 392 -6.95 -6.37 -8.31
C CYS A 392 -8.00 -6.95 -9.27
N PHE A 393 -8.59 -6.13 -10.15
CA PHE A 393 -9.81 -6.47 -10.88
C PHE A 393 -9.62 -6.72 -12.37
N PHE A 394 -8.46 -6.39 -12.94
CA PHE A 394 -8.19 -6.63 -14.36
C PHE A 394 -7.26 -7.84 -14.57
N PHE A 395 -6.04 -7.81 -14.03
CA PHE A 395 -5.05 -8.85 -14.31
C PHE A 395 -5.43 -10.23 -13.76
N PRO A 396 -5.85 -10.40 -12.49
CA PRO A 396 -6.15 -11.73 -11.96
C PRO A 396 -7.30 -12.44 -12.69
N PRO A 397 -8.47 -11.81 -12.94
CA PRO A 397 -9.54 -12.44 -13.72
C PRO A 397 -9.12 -12.73 -15.16
N LEU A 398 -8.35 -11.84 -15.80
CA LEU A 398 -7.86 -12.05 -17.16
C LEU A 398 -6.93 -13.27 -17.26
N PHE A 399 -6.06 -13.45 -16.27
CA PHE A 399 -5.14 -14.59 -16.22
C PHE A 399 -5.88 -15.88 -15.93
N HIS A 400 -6.82 -15.87 -14.98
CA HIS A 400 -7.66 -17.02 -14.68
C HIS A 400 -8.53 -17.43 -15.88
N LEU A 401 -9.14 -16.47 -16.58
CA LEU A 401 -9.97 -16.69 -17.76
C LEU A 401 -9.22 -17.47 -18.86
N LYS A 402 -7.92 -17.18 -19.03
CA LYS A 402 -7.09 -17.82 -20.05
C LYS A 402 -6.43 -19.11 -19.56
N ALA A 403 -6.01 -19.16 -18.31
CA ALA A 403 -5.25 -20.28 -17.78
C ALA A 403 -6.14 -21.43 -17.30
N ILE A 404 -7.27 -21.13 -16.65
CA ILE A 404 -8.03 -22.11 -15.85
C ILE A 404 -9.49 -22.22 -16.29
N ALA A 405 -10.18 -21.10 -16.54
CA ALA A 405 -11.63 -21.10 -16.69
C ALA A 405 -12.13 -22.03 -17.82
N THR A 406 -12.74 -23.15 -17.46
CA THR A 406 -13.34 -24.12 -18.41
C THR A 406 -14.85 -23.94 -18.51
N HIS A 407 -15.53 -23.75 -17.37
CA HIS A 407 -16.98 -23.65 -17.30
C HIS A 407 -17.49 -22.25 -17.64
N TRP A 408 -18.67 -22.18 -18.27
CA TRP A 408 -19.27 -20.90 -18.66
C TRP A 408 -19.54 -19.95 -17.48
N ARG A 409 -19.85 -20.48 -16.29
CA ARG A 409 -20.09 -19.67 -15.08
C ARG A 409 -18.81 -18.97 -14.60
N GLN A 410 -17.69 -19.68 -14.58
CA GLN A 410 -16.39 -19.11 -14.22
C GLN A 410 -16.00 -18.01 -15.23
N LYS A 411 -16.12 -18.31 -16.52
CA LYS A 411 -15.86 -17.32 -17.58
C LYS A 411 -16.75 -16.08 -17.46
N ALA A 412 -18.04 -16.26 -17.16
CA ALA A 412 -18.96 -15.16 -16.97
C ALA A 412 -18.57 -14.30 -15.75
N LEU A 413 -18.22 -14.92 -14.63
CA LEU A 413 -17.77 -14.20 -13.43
C LEU A 413 -16.47 -13.42 -13.69
N ASP A 414 -15.48 -14.04 -14.33
CA ASP A 414 -14.21 -13.36 -14.67
C ASP A 414 -14.45 -12.14 -15.57
N VAL A 415 -15.30 -12.29 -16.59
CA VAL A 415 -15.66 -11.20 -17.51
C VAL A 415 -16.44 -10.10 -16.80
N ILE A 416 -17.38 -10.44 -15.90
CA ILE A 416 -18.13 -9.44 -15.12
C ILE A 416 -17.19 -8.62 -14.24
N ILE A 417 -16.25 -9.27 -13.55
CA ILE A 417 -15.28 -8.56 -12.68
C ILE A 417 -14.34 -7.70 -13.53
N LEU A 418 -13.87 -8.21 -14.67
CA LEU A 418 -13.03 -7.45 -15.59
C LEU A 418 -13.75 -6.20 -16.11
N LEU A 419 -15.02 -6.33 -16.52
CA LEU A 419 -15.84 -5.19 -16.94
C LEU A 419 -16.06 -4.21 -15.80
N PHE A 420 -16.36 -4.69 -14.60
CA PHE A 420 -16.47 -3.86 -13.41
C PHE A 420 -15.16 -3.10 -13.13
N GLY A 421 -14.00 -3.75 -13.24
CA GLY A 421 -12.69 -3.12 -13.10
C GLY A 421 -12.46 -2.00 -14.13
N VAL A 422 -12.73 -2.25 -15.41
CA VAL A 422 -12.55 -1.23 -16.47
C VAL A 422 -13.52 -0.06 -16.30
N LEU A 423 -14.78 -0.34 -15.99
CA LEU A 423 -15.81 0.69 -15.77
C LEU A 423 -15.48 1.52 -14.51
N SER A 424 -15.14 0.86 -13.40
CA SER A 424 -14.77 1.56 -12.16
C SER A 424 -13.52 2.40 -12.33
N MET A 425 -12.49 1.90 -13.01
CA MET A 425 -11.28 2.66 -13.33
C MET A 425 -11.61 3.91 -14.15
N THR A 426 -12.24 3.75 -15.32
CA THR A 426 -12.54 4.87 -16.23
C THR A 426 -13.45 5.91 -15.59
N PHE A 427 -14.52 5.47 -14.92
CA PHE A 427 -15.47 6.35 -14.25
C PHE A 427 -14.86 7.09 -13.06
N THR A 428 -14.16 6.37 -12.17
CA THR A 428 -13.53 6.98 -10.98
C THR A 428 -12.43 7.94 -11.36
N THR A 429 -11.52 7.54 -12.25
CA THR A 429 -10.43 8.42 -12.72
C THR A 429 -10.99 9.68 -13.38
N GLY A 430 -11.99 9.55 -14.26
CA GLY A 430 -12.60 10.70 -14.93
C GLY A 430 -13.20 11.70 -13.95
N ILE A 431 -13.91 11.23 -12.93
CA ILE A 431 -14.53 12.09 -11.92
C ILE A 431 -13.50 12.69 -10.99
N THR A 432 -12.52 11.92 -10.53
CA THR A 432 -11.42 12.43 -9.70
C THR A 432 -10.64 13.53 -10.41
N LEU A 433 -10.33 13.38 -11.71
CA LEU A 433 -9.69 14.43 -12.50
C LEU A 433 -10.59 15.66 -12.69
N ALA A 434 -11.88 15.46 -12.92
CA ALA A 434 -12.83 16.57 -13.03
C ALA A 434 -12.94 17.36 -11.72
N LEU A 435 -12.99 16.68 -10.57
CA LEU A 435 -13.01 17.29 -9.23
C LEU A 435 -11.67 17.95 -8.87
N TRP A 436 -10.55 17.43 -9.39
CA TRP A 436 -9.26 18.08 -9.26
C TRP A 436 -9.24 19.41 -10.03
N SER A 437 -9.75 19.41 -11.27
CA SER A 437 -9.74 20.61 -12.14
C SER A 437 -10.63 21.76 -11.65
N LYS A 438 -11.68 21.46 -10.88
CA LYS A 438 -12.63 22.44 -10.34
C LYS A 438 -12.10 23.24 -9.12
N GLY A 439 -10.86 22.98 -8.69
CA GLY A 439 -10.25 23.58 -7.51
C GLY A 439 -10.35 22.69 -6.28
N GLY A 440 -9.37 22.82 -5.39
CA GLY A 440 -9.28 22.03 -4.17
C GLY A 440 -10.30 22.42 -3.10
N GLU A 441 -10.59 21.51 -2.17
CA GLU A 441 -11.13 21.92 -0.87
C GLU A 441 -10.14 22.92 -0.22
N PRO A 442 -10.60 23.80 0.70
CA PRO A 442 -9.68 24.67 1.43
C PRO A 442 -8.51 23.86 2.00
N ALA A 443 -7.32 24.44 1.99
CA ALA A 443 -6.10 23.82 2.53
C ALA A 443 -6.40 23.19 3.90
N PRO A 444 -5.79 22.03 4.23
CA PRO A 444 -6.06 21.30 5.46
C PRO A 444 -6.03 22.26 6.65
N VAL A 445 -7.04 22.15 7.52
CA VAL A 445 -7.27 23.10 8.62
C VAL A 445 -5.99 23.20 9.46
N THR A 446 -5.32 24.36 9.37
CA THR A 446 -4.16 24.68 10.20
C THR A 446 -4.60 24.82 11.65
N ARG A 447 -3.79 24.35 12.60
CA ARG A 447 -4.12 24.50 14.03
C ARG A 447 -4.03 25.93 14.51
N CYS A 448 -3.45 26.79 13.71
CA CYS A 448 -3.25 28.19 13.99
C CYS A 448 -4.41 29.03 13.45
N PRO A 449 -5.02 29.91 14.28
CA PRO A 449 -5.96 30.91 13.76
C PRO A 449 -5.24 31.84 12.76
N ALA A 450 -6.02 32.30 11.78
CA ALA A 450 -5.57 33.16 10.68
C ALA A 450 -4.92 34.45 11.20
#